data_AF-A0A4D5RA95-F1
#
_entry.id   AF-A0A4D5RA95-F1
#
_cell.length_a   1.000
_cell.length_b   1.000
_cell.length_c   1.000
_cell.angle_alpha   90.00
_cell.angle_beta   90.00
_cell.angle_gamma   90.00
#
_symmetry.space_group_name_H-M   'P 1'
#
loop_
_entity.id
_entity.type
_entity.pdbx_description
1 polymer ?
#
loop_
_entity_poly.entity_id
_entity_poly.type
_entity_poly.pdbx_seq_one_letter_code
_entity_poly.pdbx_strand_id
1 'polypeptide(L)'
;MAMVSEFLKQAWFIENEEQEYVQTVKSSKGGPGSAVSPYPTFNPSSDVAALHKAIMVKGVDEATIIDILTKRNNAQRQQIKAAYLQETGKPLDETLKKALTGHLEEVVLALLKTKKSETLTGSTERN
;
A
#
# COMPACT_ATOMS: atom_id res chain seq x y z
N MET A 1 -1.73 -34.93 11.05
CA MET A 1 -0.29 -34.93 11.44
C MET A 1 0.33 -33.53 11.38
N ALA A 2 0.10 -32.70 10.35
CA ALA A 2 0.70 -31.34 10.26
C ALA A 2 0.26 -30.35 11.36
N MET A 3 -1.00 -30.40 11.79
CA MET A 3 -1.54 -29.48 12.82
C MET A 3 -0.84 -29.62 14.19
N VAL A 4 -0.44 -30.84 14.58
CA VAL A 4 0.23 -31.09 15.88
C VAL A 4 1.70 -30.68 15.81
N SER A 5 2.35 -30.90 14.67
CA SER A 5 3.74 -30.43 14.47
C SER A 5 3.82 -28.90 14.39
N GLU A 6 2.85 -28.22 13.78
CA GLU A 6 2.80 -26.75 13.76
C GLU A 6 2.63 -26.19 15.18
N PHE A 7 1.75 -26.83 15.97
CA PHE A 7 1.53 -26.44 17.36
C PHE A 7 2.79 -26.58 18.22
N LEU A 8 3.49 -27.72 18.12
CA LEU A 8 4.74 -27.94 18.85
C LEU A 8 5.85 -26.99 18.38
N LYS A 9 5.91 -26.67 17.07
CA LYS A 9 6.87 -25.70 16.52
C LYS A 9 6.60 -24.29 17.04
N GLN A 10 5.34 -23.87 17.12
CA GLN A 10 4.98 -22.55 17.66
C GLN A 10 5.27 -22.46 19.16
N ALA A 11 4.95 -23.51 19.94
CA ALA A 11 5.27 -23.56 21.36
C ALA A 11 6.79 -23.51 21.60
N TRP A 12 7.55 -24.25 20.80
CA TRP A 12 9.01 -24.21 20.85
C TRP A 12 9.56 -22.81 20.50
N PHE A 13 9.03 -22.14 19.47
CA PHE A 13 9.44 -20.79 19.09
C PHE A 13 9.18 -19.76 20.20
N ILE A 14 8.01 -19.81 20.84
CA ILE A 14 7.63 -18.92 21.93
C ILE A 14 8.59 -19.06 23.13
N GLU A 15 8.93 -20.29 23.50
CA GLU A 15 9.79 -20.55 24.65
C GLU A 15 11.27 -20.27 24.40
N ASN A 16 11.76 -20.44 23.15
CA ASN A 16 13.19 -20.44 22.87
C ASN A 16 13.70 -19.24 22.06
N GLU A 17 12.90 -18.63 21.18
CA GLU A 17 13.40 -17.66 20.18
C GLU A 17 12.62 -16.33 20.14
N GLU A 18 11.40 -16.28 20.70
CA GLU A 18 10.53 -15.09 20.59
C GLU A 18 11.15 -13.83 21.19
N GLN A 19 11.83 -13.91 22.33
CA GLN A 19 12.39 -12.73 22.99
C GLN A 19 13.51 -12.09 22.16
N GLU A 20 14.36 -12.91 21.53
CA GLU A 20 15.39 -12.43 20.62
C GLU A 20 14.74 -11.79 19.39
N TYR A 21 13.76 -12.45 18.79
CA TYR A 21 13.02 -11.92 17.65
C TYR A 21 12.36 -10.57 17.96
N VAL A 22 11.66 -10.46 19.09
CA VAL A 22 11.03 -9.20 19.52
C VAL A 22 12.06 -8.09 19.77
N GLN A 23 13.22 -8.43 20.35
CA GLN A 23 14.28 -7.45 20.58
C GLN A 23 14.86 -6.91 19.27
N THR A 24 15.07 -7.78 18.27
CA THR A 24 15.57 -7.35 16.94
C THR A 24 14.56 -6.44 16.24
N VAL A 25 13.27 -6.77 16.29
CA VAL A 25 12.20 -5.94 15.70
C VAL A 25 12.10 -4.59 16.39
N LYS A 26 12.17 -4.54 17.73
CA LYS A 26 12.13 -3.29 18.51
C LYS A 26 13.35 -2.40 18.26
N SER A 27 14.52 -2.99 18.10
CA SER A 27 15.78 -2.28 17.90
C SER A 27 16.02 -1.88 16.44
N SER A 28 15.16 -2.32 15.52
CA SER A 28 15.29 -1.99 14.09
C SER A 28 15.12 -0.50 13.82
N LYS A 29 15.81 0.01 12.78
CA LYS A 29 15.73 1.43 12.38
C LYS A 29 14.31 1.76 11.92
N GLY A 30 13.64 2.65 12.66
CA GLY A 30 12.23 3.01 12.44
C GLY A 30 11.25 2.34 13.40
N GLY A 31 11.73 1.37 14.19
CA GLY A 31 10.94 0.67 15.20
C GLY A 31 9.87 -0.25 14.60
N PRO A 32 9.10 -0.92 15.47
CA PRO A 32 7.99 -1.76 15.05
C PRO A 32 6.84 -0.90 14.50
N GLY A 33 6.17 -1.38 13.45
CA GLY A 33 4.96 -0.74 12.93
C GLY A 33 4.95 -0.60 11.41
N SER A 34 4.30 0.44 10.91
CA SER A 34 4.16 0.69 9.48
C SER A 34 5.48 1.13 8.87
N ALA A 35 5.94 0.42 7.82
CA ALA A 35 7.08 0.84 7.02
C ALA A 35 6.82 2.12 6.21
N VAL A 36 5.55 2.44 5.94
CA VAL A 36 5.15 3.68 5.26
C VAL A 36 4.48 4.59 6.28
N SER A 37 5.20 5.61 6.73
CA SER A 37 4.68 6.64 7.63
C SER A 37 3.82 7.65 6.85
N PRO A 38 2.87 8.34 7.51
CA PRO A 38 2.17 9.47 6.91
C PRO A 38 3.15 10.53 6.44
N TYR A 39 2.98 11.04 5.22
CA TYR A 39 3.80 12.14 4.74
C TYR A 39 3.40 13.45 5.47
N PRO A 40 4.32 14.14 6.16
CA PRO A 40 3.97 15.22 7.10
C PRO A 40 3.45 16.49 6.44
N THR A 41 3.95 16.84 5.25
CA THR A 41 3.56 18.04 4.49
C THR A 41 2.73 17.67 3.25
N PHE A 42 1.67 16.89 3.47
CA PHE A 42 0.86 16.36 2.38
C PHE A 42 -0.02 17.42 1.71
N ASN A 43 0.14 17.55 0.39
CA ASN A 43 -0.69 18.39 -0.46
C ASN A 43 -1.18 17.57 -1.67
N PRO A 44 -2.47 17.16 -1.70
CA PRO A 44 -3.00 16.35 -2.79
C PRO A 44 -2.84 17.00 -4.16
N SER A 45 -3.12 18.30 -4.30
CA SER A 45 -3.04 18.99 -5.59
C SER A 45 -1.62 19.07 -6.13
N SER A 46 -0.63 19.26 -5.26
CA SER A 46 0.78 19.21 -5.68
C SER A 46 1.18 17.82 -6.19
N ASP A 47 0.74 16.77 -5.50
CA ASP A 47 1.00 15.38 -5.90
C ASP A 47 0.27 15.04 -7.21
N VAL A 48 -0.97 15.52 -7.39
CA VAL A 48 -1.75 15.36 -8.62
C VAL A 48 -1.06 16.03 -9.81
N ALA A 49 -0.61 17.28 -9.66
CA ALA A 49 0.10 17.99 -10.72
C ALA A 49 1.40 17.27 -11.12
N ALA A 50 2.16 16.77 -10.14
CA ALA A 50 3.38 16.00 -10.38
C ALA A 50 3.09 14.66 -11.08
N LEU A 51 2.07 13.92 -10.63
CA LEU A 51 1.65 12.66 -11.26
C LEU A 51 1.15 12.89 -12.69
N HIS A 52 0.32 13.91 -12.91
CA HIS A 52 -0.19 14.23 -14.24
C HIS A 52 0.95 14.57 -15.21
N LYS A 53 1.92 15.39 -14.76
CA LYS A 53 3.12 15.70 -15.55
C LYS A 53 3.96 14.46 -15.84
N ALA A 54 4.16 13.60 -14.84
CA ALA A 54 4.91 12.35 -14.99
C ALA A 54 4.24 11.38 -15.97
N ILE A 55 2.91 11.35 -16.04
CA ILE A 55 2.19 10.50 -16.99
C ILE A 55 2.21 11.09 -18.41
N MET A 56 2.12 12.42 -18.54
CA MET A 56 2.07 13.09 -19.85
C MET A 56 3.42 13.23 -20.56
N VAL A 57 4.54 13.13 -19.83
CA VAL A 57 5.86 13.23 -20.44
C VAL A 57 6.08 12.10 -21.44
N LYS A 58 6.72 12.40 -22.57
CA LYS A 58 7.04 11.42 -23.61
C LYS A 58 7.96 10.34 -23.01
N GLY A 59 7.42 9.14 -22.82
CA GLY A 59 8.12 8.00 -22.23
C GLY A 59 7.73 7.65 -20.78
N VAL A 60 6.82 8.41 -20.16
CA VAL A 60 6.33 8.22 -18.77
C VAL A 60 7.44 8.27 -17.71
N ASP A 61 7.37 9.21 -16.78
CA ASP A 61 8.32 9.29 -15.67
C ASP A 61 7.90 8.36 -14.53
N GLU A 62 8.26 7.08 -14.70
CA GLU A 62 8.01 6.02 -13.72
C GLU A 62 8.64 6.32 -12.36
N ALA A 63 9.82 6.95 -12.35
CA ALA A 63 10.55 7.25 -11.12
C ALA A 63 9.77 8.23 -10.23
N THR A 64 9.20 9.29 -10.82
CA THR A 64 8.35 10.24 -10.09
C THR A 64 7.07 9.58 -9.57
N ILE A 65 6.45 8.69 -10.37
CA ILE A 65 5.24 7.95 -9.95
C ILE A 65 5.55 7.07 -8.75
N ILE A 66 6.65 6.31 -8.80
CA ILE A 66 7.11 5.44 -7.71
C ILE A 66 7.42 6.28 -6.46
N ASP A 67 8.14 7.39 -6.60
CA ASP A 67 8.55 8.22 -5.47
C ASP A 67 7.34 8.77 -4.70
N ILE A 68 6.35 9.29 -5.42
CA ILE A 68 5.12 9.81 -4.82
C ILE A 68 4.34 8.66 -4.17
N LEU A 69 4.04 7.59 -4.91
CA LEU A 69 3.18 6.54 -4.39
C LEU A 69 3.80 5.80 -3.21
N THR A 70 5.10 5.50 -3.22
CA THR A 70 5.77 4.76 -2.13
C THR A 70 5.92 5.58 -0.85
N LYS A 71 6.05 6.92 -0.95
CA LYS A 71 6.18 7.83 0.20
C LYS A 71 4.85 8.29 0.79
N ARG A 72 3.72 7.98 0.17
CA ARG A 72 2.37 8.32 0.67
C ARG A 72 1.71 7.10 1.26
N ASN A 73 1.10 7.26 2.44
CA ASN A 73 0.34 6.17 3.04
C ASN A 73 -0.96 5.90 2.23
N ASN A 74 -1.63 4.77 2.50
CA ASN A 74 -2.81 4.40 1.70
C ASN A 74 -3.94 5.43 1.80
N ALA A 75 -4.14 6.06 2.96
CA ALA A 75 -5.16 7.11 3.14
C ALA A 75 -4.87 8.34 2.27
N GLN A 76 -3.61 8.79 2.23
CA GLN A 76 -3.16 9.90 1.38
C GLN A 76 -3.31 9.55 -0.10
N ARG A 77 -3.02 8.30 -0.50
CA ARG A 77 -3.25 7.85 -1.89
C ARG A 77 -4.72 7.92 -2.30
N GLN A 78 -5.66 7.65 -1.39
CA GLN A 78 -7.09 7.84 -1.69
C GLN A 78 -7.45 9.32 -1.88
N GLN A 79 -6.86 10.20 -1.09
CA GLN A 79 -7.03 11.66 -1.25
C GLN A 79 -6.45 12.14 -2.58
N ILE A 80 -5.27 11.65 -2.99
CA ILE A 80 -4.70 11.91 -4.31
C ILE A 80 -5.63 11.39 -5.41
N LYS A 81 -6.18 10.17 -5.28
CA LYS A 81 -7.10 9.61 -6.29
C LYS A 81 -8.34 10.48 -6.48
N ALA A 82 -8.93 10.97 -5.39
CA ALA A 82 -10.08 11.87 -5.43
C ALA A 82 -9.73 13.22 -6.06
N ALA A 83 -8.62 13.84 -5.65
CA ALA A 83 -8.16 15.11 -6.20
C ALA A 83 -7.79 15.00 -7.69
N TYR A 84 -7.16 13.89 -8.09
CA TYR A 84 -6.79 13.63 -9.48
C TYR A 84 -8.03 13.57 -10.39
N LEU A 85 -9.08 12.87 -9.93
CA LEU A 85 -10.36 12.79 -10.65
C LEU A 85 -11.01 14.18 -10.78
N GLN A 86 -10.95 14.99 -9.73
CA GLN A 86 -11.50 16.34 -9.72
C GLN A 86 -10.76 17.29 -10.67
N GLU A 87 -9.42 17.22 -10.71
CA GLU A 87 -8.59 18.14 -11.50
C GLU A 87 -8.48 17.72 -12.98
N THR A 88 -8.40 16.42 -13.28
CA THR A 88 -8.17 15.91 -14.64
C THR A 88 -9.43 15.37 -15.32
N GLY A 89 -10.50 15.14 -14.55
CA GLY A 89 -11.73 14.51 -15.03
C GLY A 89 -11.58 13.02 -15.38
N LYS A 90 -10.42 12.40 -15.11
CA LYS A 90 -10.17 10.99 -15.40
C LYS A 90 -9.74 10.24 -14.14
N PRO A 91 -10.14 8.97 -13.99
CA PRO A 91 -9.67 8.14 -12.89
C PRO A 91 -8.15 7.89 -12.99
N LEU A 92 -7.45 8.09 -11.87
CA LEU A 92 -5.99 7.92 -11.77
C LEU A 92 -5.56 6.48 -12.10
N ASP A 93 -6.34 5.50 -11.65
CA ASP A 93 -6.13 4.08 -11.87
C ASP A 93 -6.17 3.70 -13.34
N GLU A 94 -7.16 4.15 -14.11
CA GLU A 94 -7.19 3.89 -15.56
C GLU A 94 -6.07 4.60 -16.30
N THR A 95 -5.72 5.80 -15.83
CA THR A 95 -4.67 6.60 -16.47
C THR A 95 -3.30 5.94 -16.28
N LEU A 96 -3.00 5.45 -15.08
CA LEU A 96 -1.77 4.71 -14.80
C LEU A 96 -1.76 3.34 -15.48
N LYS A 97 -2.90 2.67 -15.59
CA LYS A 97 -3.02 1.40 -16.34
C LYS A 97 -2.64 1.54 -17.81
N LYS A 98 -2.90 2.71 -18.41
CA LYS A 98 -2.53 2.99 -19.81
C LYS A 98 -1.09 3.46 -19.96
N ALA A 99 -0.52 4.03 -18.90
CA ALA A 99 0.82 4.61 -18.91
C ALA A 99 1.92 3.59 -18.54
N LEU A 100 1.62 2.67 -17.62
CA LEU A 100 2.55 1.67 -17.10
C LEU A 100 2.26 0.31 -17.71
N THR A 101 3.27 -0.57 -17.74
CA THR A 101 3.14 -1.95 -18.21
C THR A 101 3.89 -2.93 -17.30
N GLY A 102 3.48 -4.19 -17.31
CA GLY A 102 4.16 -5.28 -16.59
C GLY A 102 4.01 -5.20 -15.06
N HIS A 103 5.02 -5.66 -14.32
CA HIS A 103 4.95 -5.75 -12.85
C HIS A 103 4.81 -4.39 -12.16
N LEU A 104 5.33 -3.32 -12.76
CA LEU A 104 5.22 -1.98 -12.20
C LEU A 104 3.75 -1.52 -12.17
N GLU A 105 3.01 -1.79 -13.26
CA GLU A 105 1.56 -1.52 -13.34
C GLU A 105 0.81 -2.25 -12.22
N GLU A 106 1.08 -3.55 -12.03
CA GLU A 106 0.42 -4.37 -11.03
C GLU A 106 0.63 -3.83 -9.60
N VAL A 107 1.87 -3.50 -9.25
CA VAL A 107 2.22 -2.97 -7.94
C VAL A 107 1.59 -1.59 -7.72
N VAL A 108 1.69 -0.69 -8.71
CA VAL A 108 1.12 0.66 -8.60
C VAL A 108 -0.40 0.61 -8.42
N LEU A 109 -1.10 -0.22 -9.20
CA LEU A 109 -2.54 -0.41 -9.07
C LEU A 109 -2.90 -1.05 -7.72
N ALA A 110 -2.10 -1.99 -7.21
CA ALA A 110 -2.29 -2.59 -5.89
C ALA A 110 -2.11 -1.55 -4.77
N LEU A 111 -1.12 -0.67 -4.87
CA LEU A 111 -0.86 0.39 -3.90
C LEU A 111 -2.00 1.42 -3.82
N LEU A 112 -2.74 1.62 -4.90
CA LEU A 112 -3.90 2.52 -4.99
C LEU A 112 -5.21 1.88 -4.52
N LYS A 113 -5.30 0.55 -4.46
CA LYS A 113 -6.46 -0.12 -3.90
C LYS A 113 -6.53 0.13 -2.39
N THR A 114 -7.75 0.36 -1.89
CA THR A 114 -7.99 0.39 -0.44
C THR A 114 -7.87 -1.02 0.11
N LYS A 115 -7.45 -1.16 1.38
CA LYS A 115 -7.64 -2.43 2.08
C LYS A 115 -9.13 -2.70 2.10
N LYS A 116 -9.58 -3.74 1.39
CA LYS A 116 -10.92 -4.27 1.56
C LYS A 116 -10.95 -4.85 2.97
N SER A 117 -11.60 -4.15 3.90
CA SER A 117 -12.09 -4.81 5.11
C SER A 117 -13.04 -5.89 4.62
N GLU A 118 -12.79 -7.15 4.96
CA GLU A 118 -13.82 -8.18 4.87
C GLU A 118 -14.99 -7.73 5.74
N THR A 119 -15.93 -7.01 5.15
CA THR A 119 -17.28 -6.96 5.69
C THR A 119 -17.81 -8.36 5.50
N LEU A 120 -17.92 -9.08 6.62
CA LEU A 120 -18.65 -10.33 6.74
C LEU A 120 -20.10 -10.10 6.27
N THR A 121 -20.32 -10.14 4.96
CA THR A 121 -21.64 -10.36 4.37
C THR A 121 -21.82 -11.87 4.23
N GLY A 122 -21.64 -12.58 5.35
CA GLY A 122 -22.16 -13.92 5.51
C GLY A 122 -23.62 -13.79 5.92
N SER A 123 -24.51 -13.90 4.93
CA SER A 123 -25.82 -14.53 5.06
C SER A 123 -26.46 -14.55 6.46
N THR A 124 -27.27 -13.54 6.80
CA THR A 124 -28.44 -13.77 7.66
C THR A 124 -29.61 -14.10 6.76
N GLU A 125 -29.59 -15.34 6.23
CA GLU A 125 -30.79 -16.04 5.78
C GLU A 125 -31.36 -16.80 6.99
N ARG A 126 -32.68 -16.68 7.18
CA ARG A 126 -33.60 -17.57 7.94
C ARG A 126 -33.58 -17.50 9.47
N ASN A 127 -34.60 -16.85 10.03
CA ASN A 127 -35.81 -17.54 10.55
C ASN A 127 -36.99 -16.56 10.67
#